data_AF-A0A5F8GQS7-F1
#
_entry.id   AF-A0A5F8GQS7-F1
#
_cell.length_a   1.000
_cell.length_b   1.000
_cell.length_c   1.000
_cell.angle_alpha   90.00
_cell.angle_beta   90.00
_cell.angle_gamma   90.00
#
_symmetry.space_group_name_H-M   'P 1'
#
loop_
_entity.id
_entity.type
_entity.pdbx_description
1 polymer ?
#
loop_
_entity_poly.entity_id
_entity_poly.type
_entity_poly.pdbx_seq_one_letter_code
_entity_poly.pdbx_strand_id
1 'polypeptide(L)'
;MEAIHLYLVKEYIIRLSKKRLVLRTVDLQLTLARAILMDATNIQHFCFENGSPATWLEPALPTLAEIIRLQDTNAIKLEVATFASRFPDFSKGHLGAILTIKGNLSHSEIRSIKSILDVNTLVTDPSKSLFSLIKDPSRSLGKGYNSLGMDQCWTKTLLSLTLIPPRLGAAC
;
A
#
# COMPACT_ATOMS: atom_id res chain seq x y z
N MET A 1 5.33 -0.92 -22.04
CA MET A 1 5.52 -1.71 -20.81
C MET A 1 5.34 -0.89 -19.53
N GLU A 2 5.77 0.37 -19.49
CA GLU A 2 5.49 1.28 -18.36
C GLU A 2 4.00 1.35 -17.95
N ALA A 3 3.07 1.44 -18.90
CA ALA A 3 1.64 1.44 -18.60
C ALA A 3 1.15 0.18 -17.85
N ILE A 4 1.73 -0.98 -18.13
CA ILE A 4 1.42 -2.24 -17.44
C ILE A 4 2.02 -2.21 -16.03
N HIS A 5 3.27 -1.75 -15.89
CA HIS A 5 3.91 -1.58 -14.58
C HIS A 5 3.07 -0.65 -13.68
N LEU A 6 2.67 0.51 -14.21
CA LEU A 6 1.80 1.46 -13.54
C LEU A 6 0.46 0.82 -13.15
N TYR A 7 -0.17 0.07 -14.06
CA TYR A 7 -1.43 -0.62 -13.79
C TYR A 7 -1.31 -1.63 -12.64
N LEU A 8 -0.27 -2.47 -12.64
CA LEU A 8 -0.04 -3.48 -11.60
C LEU A 8 0.13 -2.84 -10.22
N VAL A 9 0.98 -1.83 -10.11
CA VAL A 9 1.23 -1.10 -8.85
C VAL A 9 -0.04 -0.39 -8.38
N LYS A 10 -0.70 0.35 -9.28
CA LYS A 10 -1.95 1.08 -8.98
C LYS A 10 -3.04 0.13 -8.48
N GLU A 11 -3.29 -0.97 -9.18
CA GLU A 11 -4.31 -1.95 -8.79
C GLU A 11 -3.96 -2.67 -7.48
N TYR A 12 -2.67 -2.88 -7.20
CA TYR A 12 -2.23 -3.40 -5.90
C TYR A 12 -2.61 -2.43 -4.77
N ILE A 13 -2.27 -1.14 -4.91
CA ILE A 13 -2.58 -0.09 -3.92
C ILE A 13 -4.09 0.07 -3.74
N ILE A 14 -4.87 0.01 -4.83
CA ILE A 14 -6.35 0.05 -4.78
C ILE A 14 -6.87 -1.11 -3.92
N ARG A 15 -6.37 -2.34 -4.13
CA ARG A 15 -6.79 -3.51 -3.35
C ARG A 15 -6.39 -3.38 -1.88
N LEU A 16 -5.17 -2.94 -1.62
CA LEU A 16 -4.65 -2.71 -0.27
C LEU A 16 -5.51 -1.68 0.49
N SER A 17 -5.93 -0.61 -0.20
CA SER A 17 -6.70 0.50 0.37
C SER A 17 -8.19 0.21 0.60
N LYS A 18 -8.67 -1.00 0.31
CA LYS A 18 -10.09 -1.36 0.56
C LYS A 18 -10.33 -1.53 2.05
N LYS A 19 -11.43 -0.94 2.56
CA LYS A 19 -11.84 -0.89 3.98
C LYS A 19 -12.09 -2.24 4.68
N ARG A 20 -11.78 -3.37 4.05
CA ARG A 20 -12.07 -4.72 4.58
C ARG A 20 -10.89 -5.35 5.33
N LEU A 21 -9.71 -4.74 5.29
CA LEU A 21 -8.51 -5.27 5.92
C LEU A 21 -8.15 -4.39 7.12
N VAL A 22 -8.19 -4.96 8.34
CA VAL A 22 -7.74 -4.31 9.58
C VAL A 22 -6.97 -5.34 10.40
N LEU A 23 -5.70 -5.07 10.68
CA LEU A 23 -4.75 -5.99 11.30
C LEU A 23 -4.41 -5.52 12.70
N ARG A 24 -5.13 -6.03 13.71
CA ARG A 24 -5.00 -5.55 15.09
C ARG A 24 -3.72 -6.01 15.81
N THR A 25 -3.01 -7.00 15.28
CA THR A 25 -1.77 -7.52 15.88
C THR A 25 -0.55 -7.15 15.05
N VAL A 26 0.56 -6.93 15.75
CA VAL A 26 1.86 -6.62 15.12
C VAL A 26 2.31 -7.75 14.20
N ASP A 27 2.11 -9.00 14.58
CA ASP A 27 2.50 -10.16 13.76
C ASP A 27 1.76 -10.23 12.42
N LEU A 28 0.47 -9.88 12.40
CA LEU A 28 -0.30 -9.80 11.16
C LEU A 28 0.20 -8.66 10.28
N GLN A 29 0.51 -7.50 10.88
CA GLN A 29 1.08 -6.35 10.16
C GLN A 29 2.45 -6.69 9.55
N LEU A 30 3.33 -7.36 10.30
CA LEU A 30 4.62 -7.84 9.83
C LEU A 30 4.48 -8.87 8.70
N THR A 31 3.52 -9.78 8.82
CA THR A 31 3.25 -10.80 7.80
C THR A 31 2.75 -10.16 6.52
N LEU A 32 1.80 -9.22 6.59
CA LEU A 32 1.34 -8.46 5.43
C LEU A 32 2.48 -7.65 4.81
N ALA A 33 3.27 -6.93 5.60
CA ALA A 33 4.39 -6.14 5.09
C ALA A 33 5.40 -7.01 4.30
N ARG A 34 5.77 -8.18 4.83
CA ARG A 34 6.64 -9.13 4.13
C ARG A 34 6.02 -9.63 2.83
N ALA A 35 4.72 -9.90 2.82
CA ALA A 35 4.00 -10.29 1.61
C ALA A 35 4.05 -9.19 0.54
N ILE A 36 3.78 -7.94 0.93
CA ILE A 36 3.85 -6.78 0.03
C ILE A 36 5.25 -6.62 -0.55
N LEU A 37 6.30 -6.79 0.27
CA LEU A 37 7.69 -6.71 -0.21
C LEU A 37 8.04 -7.81 -1.23
N MET A 38 7.57 -9.04 -1.00
CA MET A 38 7.75 -10.15 -1.94
C MET A 38 7.04 -9.87 -3.26
N ASP A 39 5.77 -9.46 -3.19
CA ASP A 39 4.98 -9.10 -4.37
C ASP A 39 5.58 -7.92 -5.14
N ALA A 40 6.08 -6.90 -4.43
CA ALA A 40 6.75 -5.75 -5.02
C ALA A 40 7.98 -6.17 -5.81
N THR A 41 8.81 -7.05 -5.24
CA THR A 41 9.99 -7.61 -5.90
C THR A 41 9.60 -8.37 -7.17
N ASN A 42 8.56 -9.20 -7.11
CA ASN A 42 8.08 -9.96 -8.26
C ASN A 42 7.54 -9.06 -9.38
N ILE A 43 6.73 -8.05 -9.03
CA ILE A 43 6.19 -7.08 -9.99
C ILE A 43 7.33 -6.30 -10.65
N GLN A 44 8.30 -5.82 -9.86
CA GLN A 44 9.44 -5.08 -10.36
C GLN A 44 10.28 -5.93 -11.31
N HIS A 45 10.65 -7.15 -10.90
CA HIS A 45 11.44 -8.07 -11.71
C HIS A 45 10.73 -8.38 -13.04
N PHE A 46 9.46 -8.78 -12.98
CA PHE A 46 8.66 -9.04 -14.18
C PHE A 46 8.61 -7.84 -15.12
N CYS A 47 8.36 -6.63 -14.59
CA CYS A 47 8.29 -5.43 -15.42
C CYS A 47 9.65 -5.03 -16.00
N PHE A 48 10.72 -5.19 -15.23
CA PHE A 48 12.10 -4.89 -15.65
C PHE A 48 12.56 -5.83 -16.77
N GLU A 49 12.38 -7.15 -16.61
CA GLU A 49 12.73 -8.14 -17.64
C GLU A 49 11.99 -7.93 -18.95
N ASN A 50 10.77 -7.39 -18.88
CA ASN A 50 9.97 -7.05 -20.04
C ASN A 50 10.21 -5.61 -20.54
N GLY A 51 11.23 -4.90 -20.05
CA GLY A 51 11.66 -3.60 -20.60
C GLY A 51 10.83 -2.40 -20.15
N SER A 52 10.27 -2.43 -18.93
CA SER A 52 9.63 -1.26 -18.33
C SER A 52 10.67 -0.25 -17.82
N PRO A 53 10.67 1.02 -18.27
CA PRO A 53 11.57 2.06 -17.78
C PRO A 53 11.14 2.69 -16.45
N ALA A 54 10.01 2.27 -15.87
CA ALA A 54 9.33 2.96 -14.78
C ALA A 54 9.95 2.70 -13.39
N THR A 55 11.24 3.02 -13.23
CA THR A 55 11.98 2.89 -11.95
C THR A 55 11.40 3.78 -10.84
N TRP A 56 10.68 4.83 -11.20
CA TRP A 56 9.99 5.71 -10.26
C TRP A 56 8.87 5.02 -9.47
N LEU A 57 8.35 3.89 -9.94
CA LEU A 57 7.32 3.08 -9.27
C LEU A 57 7.89 2.11 -8.23
N GLU A 58 9.19 1.78 -8.31
CA GLU A 58 9.85 0.80 -7.44
C GLU A 58 9.61 1.03 -5.94
N PRO A 59 9.69 2.26 -5.39
CA PRO A 59 9.50 2.47 -3.97
C PRO A 59 8.03 2.44 -3.52
N ALA A 60 7.06 2.39 -4.44
CA ALA A 60 5.65 2.56 -4.11
C ALA A 60 5.15 1.53 -3.09
N LEU A 61 5.31 0.24 -3.40
CA LEU A 61 4.84 -0.85 -2.54
C LEU A 61 5.75 -1.10 -1.32
N PRO A 62 7.09 -1.09 -1.44
CA PRO A 62 7.98 -1.25 -0.29
C PRO A 62 7.78 -0.19 0.80
N THR A 63 7.65 1.09 0.43
CA THR A 63 7.42 2.14 1.42
C THR A 63 6.05 2.01 2.11
N LEU A 64 5.01 1.59 1.38
CA LEU A 64 3.71 1.30 2.00
C LEU A 64 3.79 0.11 2.97
N ALA A 65 4.58 -0.92 2.66
CA ALA A 65 4.83 -2.04 3.57
C ALA A 65 5.52 -1.56 4.86
N GLU A 66 6.49 -0.65 4.76
CA GLU A 66 7.16 -0.07 5.92
C GLU A 66 6.18 0.75 6.79
N ILE A 67 5.32 1.58 6.20
CA ILE A 67 4.27 2.31 6.94
C ILE A 67 3.36 1.35 7.73
N ILE A 68 3.01 0.20 7.16
CA ILE A 68 2.18 -0.82 7.82
C ILE A 68 2.95 -1.50 8.97
N ARG A 69 4.24 -1.79 8.76
CA ARG A 69 5.10 -2.54 9.68
C ARG A 69 5.53 -1.73 10.91
N LEU A 70 5.87 -0.46 10.72
CA LEU A 70 6.38 0.42 11.76
C LEU A 70 5.36 0.61 12.88
N GLN A 71 5.82 0.53 14.13
CA GLN A 71 4.97 0.72 15.32
C GLN A 71 5.16 2.09 15.96
N ASP A 72 6.37 2.67 15.84
CA ASP A 72 6.65 4.00 16.37
C ASP A 72 6.04 5.10 15.49
N THR A 73 5.28 5.99 16.10
CA THR A 73 4.56 7.06 15.39
C THR A 73 5.52 8.05 14.69
N ASN A 74 6.71 8.30 15.23
CA ASN A 74 7.68 9.20 14.59
C ASN A 74 8.35 8.52 13.38
N ALA A 75 8.65 7.22 13.47
CA ALA A 75 9.12 6.43 12.34
C ALA A 75 8.08 6.40 11.21
N ILE A 76 6.79 6.21 11.54
CA ILE A 76 5.71 6.28 10.53
C ILE A 76 5.67 7.65 9.86
N LYS A 77 5.79 8.74 10.62
CA LYS A 77 5.82 10.11 10.06
C LYS A 77 6.99 10.32 9.10
N LEU A 78 8.17 9.83 9.46
CA LEU A 78 9.36 9.91 8.60
C LEU A 78 9.12 9.16 7.29
N GLU A 79 8.57 7.95 7.36
CA GLU A 79 8.31 7.14 6.17
C GLU A 79 7.21 7.77 5.30
N VAL A 80 6.17 8.36 5.90
CA VAL A 80 5.15 9.14 5.18
C VAL A 80 5.74 10.36 4.49
N ALA A 81 6.67 11.08 5.13
CA ALA A 81 7.36 12.21 4.51
C ALA A 81 8.20 11.79 3.31
N THR A 82 8.95 10.69 3.44
CA THR A 82 9.71 10.07 2.35
C THR A 82 8.80 9.62 1.21
N PHE A 83 7.63 9.07 1.53
CA PHE A 83 6.68 8.63 0.52
C PHE A 83 6.09 9.81 -0.26
N ALA A 84 5.65 10.85 0.45
CA ALA A 84 5.03 12.03 -0.14
C ALA A 84 6.00 12.87 -0.99
N SER A 85 7.31 12.83 -0.70
CA SER A 85 8.30 13.49 -1.55
C SER A 85 8.48 12.78 -2.90
N ARG A 86 8.26 11.46 -2.95
CA ARG A 86 8.33 10.65 -4.17
C ARG A 86 7.02 10.63 -4.95
N PHE A 87 5.89 10.70 -4.24
CA PHE A 87 4.54 10.66 -4.80
C PHE A 87 3.73 11.88 -4.31
N PRO A 88 3.96 13.08 -4.90
CA PRO A 88 3.33 14.31 -4.43
C PRO A 88 1.81 14.37 -4.66
N ASP A 89 1.25 13.48 -5.48
CA ASP A 89 -0.19 13.29 -5.63
C ASP A 89 -0.83 12.40 -4.55
N PHE A 90 -0.05 11.95 -3.55
CA PHE A 90 -0.52 11.18 -2.40
C PHE A 90 -1.32 12.05 -1.41
N SER A 91 -2.61 11.74 -1.24
CA SER A 91 -3.53 12.52 -0.40
C SER A 91 -3.63 11.98 1.03
N LYS A 92 -4.15 12.83 1.94
CA LYS A 92 -4.57 12.42 3.30
C LYS A 92 -5.62 11.31 3.32
N GLY A 93 -6.42 11.19 2.26
CA GLY A 93 -7.40 10.14 2.12
C GLY A 93 -6.75 8.80 1.76
N HIS A 94 -5.77 8.80 0.85
CA HIS A 94 -4.95 7.62 0.56
C HIS A 94 -4.21 7.14 1.82
N LEU A 95 -3.54 8.05 2.52
CA LEU A 95 -2.88 7.75 3.79
C LEU A 95 -3.86 7.20 4.84
N GLY A 96 -5.05 7.79 4.94
CA GLY A 96 -6.10 7.29 5.83
C GLY A 96 -6.51 5.85 5.56
N ALA A 97 -6.59 5.45 4.29
CA ALA A 97 -6.91 4.07 3.92
C ALA A 97 -5.81 3.10 4.33
N ILE A 98 -4.54 3.46 4.14
CA ILE A 98 -3.39 2.64 4.56
C ILE A 98 -3.33 2.51 6.09
N LEU A 99 -3.49 3.61 6.83
CA LEU A 99 -3.48 3.59 8.30
C LEU A 99 -4.66 2.81 8.89
N THR A 100 -5.77 2.69 8.16
CA THR A 100 -6.92 1.85 8.57
C THR A 100 -6.52 0.37 8.63
N ILE A 101 -5.63 -0.08 7.75
CA ILE A 101 -5.11 -1.47 7.74
C ILE A 101 -4.36 -1.77 9.03
N LYS A 102 -3.59 -0.80 9.53
CA LYS A 102 -2.79 -0.96 10.75
C LYS A 102 -3.66 -1.15 12.00
N GLY A 103 -4.78 -0.44 12.12
CA GLY A 103 -5.83 -0.77 13.12
C GLY A 103 -5.49 -0.64 14.62
N ASN A 104 -4.23 -0.38 14.99
CA ASN A 104 -3.78 -0.22 16.37
C ASN A 104 -3.30 1.21 16.72
N LEU A 105 -3.59 2.20 15.86
CA LEU A 105 -3.31 3.62 16.12
C LEU A 105 -4.54 4.32 16.71
N SER A 106 -4.30 5.21 17.66
CA SER A 106 -5.32 6.12 18.20
C SER A 106 -5.70 7.20 17.19
N HIS A 107 -6.86 7.84 17.40
CA HIS A 107 -7.31 8.95 16.55
C HIS A 107 -6.35 10.15 16.54
N SER A 108 -5.68 10.44 17.66
CA SER A 108 -4.70 11.52 17.77
C SER A 108 -3.43 11.19 16.97
N GLU A 109 -2.95 9.95 17.03
CA GLU A 109 -1.82 9.48 16.21
C GLU A 109 -2.13 9.56 14.73
N ILE A 110 -3.30 9.04 14.30
CA ILE A 110 -3.73 9.13 12.90
C ILE A 110 -3.78 10.58 12.42
N ARG A 111 -4.31 11.50 13.24
CA ARG A 111 -4.34 12.93 12.90
C ARG A 111 -2.94 13.51 12.78
N SER A 112 -2.06 13.18 13.73
CA SER A 112 -0.68 13.68 13.76
C SER A 112 0.18 13.12 12.61
N ILE A 113 -0.07 11.89 12.16
CA ILE A 113 0.59 11.32 10.99
C ILE A 113 0.08 12.00 9.71
N LYS A 114 -1.23 12.22 9.59
CA LYS A 114 -1.81 12.90 8.43
C LYS A 114 -1.34 14.34 8.26
N SER A 115 -0.99 15.04 9.34
CA SER A 115 -0.52 16.43 9.24
C SER A 115 0.83 16.58 8.54
N ILE A 116 1.59 15.49 8.35
CA ILE A 116 2.81 15.51 7.53
C ILE A 116 2.51 15.96 6.09
N LEU A 117 1.32 15.63 5.57
CA LEU A 117 0.91 16.01 4.22
C LEU A 117 0.40 17.46 4.12
N ASP A 118 0.32 18.22 5.21
CA ASP A 118 -0.01 19.66 5.15
C ASP A 118 1.14 20.51 4.61
N VAL A 119 2.38 19.99 4.68
CA VAL A 119 3.60 20.74 4.35
C VAL A 119 4.11 20.41 2.94
N ASN A 120 3.74 19.25 2.39
CA ASN A 120 4.20 18.78 1.08
C ASN A 120 3.24 19.20 -0.05
N THR A 121 3.19 20.48 -0.37
CA THR A 121 2.67 20.95 -1.66
C THR A 121 3.85 21.13 -2.64
N LEU A 122 4.38 20.03 -3.15
CA LEU A 122 5.37 20.07 -4.22
C LEU A 122 4.66 20.02 -5.57
N VAL A 123 5.27 20.66 -6.58
CA VAL A 123 4.77 20.66 -7.95
C VAL A 123 4.84 19.22 -8.49
N THR A 124 3.69 18.59 -8.67
CA THR A 124 3.59 17.28 -9.29
C THR A 124 3.85 17.40 -10.79
N ASP A 125 4.82 16.63 -11.30
CA ASP A 125 4.95 16.41 -12.74
C ASP A 125 3.71 15.63 -13.24
N PRO A 126 2.88 16.20 -14.13
CA PRO A 126 1.68 15.54 -14.63
C PRO A 126 1.96 14.19 -15.29
N SER A 127 3.19 13.96 -15.77
CA SER A 127 3.59 12.72 -16.43
C SER A 127 3.79 11.53 -15.48
N LYS A 128 3.91 11.77 -14.15
CA LYS A 128 4.18 10.74 -13.13
C LYS A 128 3.12 10.73 -12.04
N SER A 129 1.86 10.60 -12.43
CA SER A 129 0.74 10.55 -11.50
C SER A 129 0.32 9.10 -11.22
N LEU A 130 0.48 8.65 -9.98
CA LEU A 130 0.06 7.32 -9.51
C LEU A 130 -1.26 7.41 -8.73
N PHE A 131 -1.32 8.32 -7.77
CA PHE A 131 -2.42 8.48 -6.84
C PHE A 131 -3.56 9.33 -7.38
N SER A 132 -3.32 10.19 -8.38
CA SER A 132 -4.39 10.86 -9.13
C SER A 132 -5.37 9.85 -9.77
N LEU A 133 -4.86 8.67 -10.13
CA LEU A 133 -5.60 7.57 -10.77
C LEU A 133 -6.32 6.67 -9.76
N ILE A 134 -6.02 6.84 -8.46
CA ILE A 134 -6.62 6.08 -7.36
C ILE A 134 -7.71 6.97 -6.77
N LYS A 135 -8.97 6.56 -6.89
CA LYS A 135 -10.08 7.32 -6.30
C LYS A 135 -9.94 7.34 -4.79
N ASP A 136 -9.91 8.55 -4.22
CA ASP A 136 -9.82 8.74 -2.77
C ASP A 136 -11.00 8.04 -2.05
N PRO A 137 -10.73 7.04 -1.19
CA PRO A 137 -11.76 6.30 -0.46
C PRO A 137 -12.58 7.16 0.53
N SER A 138 -12.14 8.38 0.83
CA SER A 138 -12.84 9.33 1.69
C SER A 138 -13.88 10.18 0.95
N ARG A 139 -13.72 10.41 -0.36
CA ARG A 139 -14.66 11.20 -1.19
C ARG A 139 -15.83 10.40 -1.77
N SER A 140 -15.81 9.07 -1.69
CA SER A 140 -16.89 8.21 -2.19
C SER A 140 -18.02 7.97 -1.17
N LEU A 141 -18.01 8.65 -0.01
CA LEU A 141 -19.07 8.54 0.99
C LEU A 141 -20.28 9.39 0.58
N GLY A 142 -21.02 8.91 -0.41
CA GLY A 142 -22.21 9.57 -0.93
C GLY A 142 -22.92 8.78 -2.01
N LYS A 143 -23.12 7.47 -1.80
CA LYS A 143 -24.21 6.66 -2.37
C LYS A 143 -24.10 5.23 -1.86
N GLY A 144 -25.15 4.79 -1.18
CA GLY A 144 -25.30 3.40 -0.77
C GLY A 144 -25.24 2.48 -1.98
N TYR A 145 -24.40 1.46 -1.89
CA TYR A 145 -24.52 0.29 -2.74
C TYR A 145 -24.58 -0.93 -1.83
N ASN A 146 -25.70 -1.62 -2.02
CA ASN A 146 -26.09 -2.82 -1.32
C ASN A 146 -25.00 -3.88 -1.47
N SER A 147 -24.80 -4.61 -0.39
CA SER A 147 -24.05 -5.86 -0.31
C SER A 147 -24.46 -6.79 -1.46
N LEU A 148 -23.66 -6.82 -2.52
CA LEU A 148 -23.55 -7.98 -3.39
C LEU A 148 -22.27 -8.71 -2.98
N GLY A 149 -22.48 -9.88 -2.38
CA GLY A 149 -21.43 -10.79 -1.98
C GLY A 149 -20.52 -11.09 -3.16
N MET A 150 -19.27 -10.63 -3.05
CA MET A 150 -18.17 -11.08 -3.89
C MET A 150 -17.17 -11.77 -2.97
N ASP A 151 -16.84 -13.00 -3.37
CA ASP A 151 -16.12 -14.00 -2.62
C ASP A 151 -14.87 -13.50 -1.90
N GLN A 152 -14.77 -13.90 -0.64
CA GLN A 152 -13.64 -13.63 0.26
C GLN A 152 -12.41 -14.51 -0.04
N CYS A 153 -12.32 -15.08 -1.25
CA CYS A 153 -11.28 -16.04 -1.58
C CYS A 153 -9.89 -15.38 -1.54
N TRP A 154 -9.75 -14.17 -2.08
CA TRP A 154 -8.43 -13.53 -2.23
C TRP A 154 -7.77 -13.02 -0.93
N THR A 155 -8.53 -12.56 0.07
CA THR A 155 -7.93 -12.19 1.37
C THR A 155 -7.45 -13.43 2.13
N LYS A 156 -8.13 -14.56 1.93
CA LYS A 156 -7.62 -15.86 2.38
C LYS A 156 -6.44 -16.31 1.54
N THR A 157 -6.42 -16.10 0.22
CA THR A 157 -5.29 -16.46 -0.65
C THR A 157 -4.02 -15.66 -0.33
N LEU A 158 -4.11 -14.34 -0.11
CA LEU A 158 -2.96 -13.53 0.29
C LEU A 158 -2.40 -13.94 1.67
N LEU A 159 -3.26 -14.19 2.65
CA LEU A 159 -2.82 -14.69 3.97
C LEU A 159 -2.34 -16.16 3.89
N SER A 160 -3.01 -17.01 3.12
CA SER A 160 -2.75 -18.45 2.99
C SER A 160 -1.50 -18.78 2.18
N LEU A 161 -1.14 -17.96 1.18
CA LEU A 161 0.11 -18.14 0.43
C LEU A 161 1.33 -17.61 1.19
N THR A 162 1.12 -16.78 2.22
CA THR A 162 2.20 -16.18 3.04
C THR A 162 2.44 -16.86 4.39
N LEU A 163 1.53 -17.75 4.81
CA LEU A 163 1.60 -18.51 6.08
C LEU A 163 2.11 -19.95 5.92
N ILE A 164 2.46 -20.38 4.70
CA ILE A 164 3.16 -21.65 4.49
C ILE A 164 4.66 -21.31 4.45
N PRO A 165 5.45 -21.62 5.50
CA PRO A 165 6.89 -21.53 5.38
C PRO A 165 7.34 -22.45 4.24
N PRO A 166 8.35 -22.06 3.42
CA PRO A 166 8.89 -22.98 2.45
C PRO A 166 9.35 -24.22 3.22
N ARG A 167 8.75 -25.38 2.90
CA ARG A 167 9.30 -26.65 3.37
C ARG A 167 10.71 -26.69 2.81
N LEU A 168 11.71 -26.62 3.70
CA LEU A 168 13.06 -27.05 3.36
C LEU A 168 12.90 -28.47 2.80
N GLY A 169 13.05 -28.58 1.49
CA GLY A 169 13.14 -29.86 0.83
C GLY A 169 14.33 -30.58 1.44
N ALA A 170 14.06 -31.74 2.03
CA ALA A 170 15.07 -32.75 2.23
C ALA A 170 15.68 -33.05 0.85
N ALA A 171 16.92 -32.61 0.65
CA ALA A 171 17.80 -33.19 -0.34
C ALA A 171 18.54 -34.35 0.34
N CYS A 172 18.69 -35.42 -0.44
CA CYS A 172 19.03 -36.80 -0.10
C CYS A 172 20.24 -37.01 0.82
#